data_AF-A0A2J6RVI2-F1
#
_entry.id   AF-A0A2J6RVI2-F1
#
_cell.length_a   1.000
_cell.length_b   1.000
_cell.length_c   1.000
_cell.angle_alpha   90.00
_cell.angle_beta   90.00
_cell.angle_gamma   90.00
#
_symmetry.space_group_name_H-M   'P 1'
#
loop_
_entity.id
_entity.type
_entity.pdbx_description
1 polymer ?
#
loop_
_entity_poly.entity_id
_entity_poly.type
_entity_poly.pdbx_seq_one_letter_code
_entity_poly.pdbx_strand_id
1 'polypeptide(L)'
;MKGLWHLDRQEFELALQYLTHPSLIPTFADEILEVLVRHSNQNLTLALAYYHTVQPTLSSRSAVECLFSAMARTSVTEAFYFCRGQPEYTQRHMFQMLVSLVLNNSSPETVADRSVELVNLPFNNEEEAWLEEYLLVGDGRVLKKGKDTLMMRKIGTGNFTESLSLKGIHNRPIAGLDWSTLSGAVEDGLGTRLDV
;
A
#
# COMPACT_ATOMS: atom_id res chain seq x y z
N MET A 1 16.04 -7.57 29.98
CA MET A 1 14.73 -7.61 30.65
C MET A 1 14.12 -6.23 30.99
N LYS A 2 14.90 -5.13 31.15
CA LYS A 2 14.31 -3.81 31.42
C LYS A 2 13.37 -3.29 30.32
N GLY A 3 13.67 -3.58 29.05
CA GLY A 3 12.80 -3.17 27.92
C GLY A 3 11.37 -3.69 28.02
N LEU A 4 11.19 -5.00 28.28
CA LEU A 4 9.85 -5.60 28.49
C LEU A 4 9.14 -5.01 29.70
N TRP A 5 9.86 -4.76 30.79
CA TRP A 5 9.30 -4.14 32.00
C TRP A 5 8.74 -2.74 31.73
N HIS A 6 9.43 -1.92 30.92
CA HIS A 6 8.93 -0.62 30.50
C HIS A 6 7.74 -0.75 29.54
N LEU A 7 7.73 -1.76 28.67
CA LEU A 7 6.64 -2.04 27.73
C LEU A 7 5.33 -2.38 28.46
N ASP A 8 5.38 -3.20 29.52
CA ASP A 8 4.22 -3.54 30.37
C ASP A 8 3.64 -2.30 31.07
N ARG A 9 4.48 -1.29 31.33
CA ARG A 9 4.08 -0.01 31.95
C ARG A 9 3.65 1.04 30.93
N GLN A 10 3.58 0.68 29.64
CA GLN A 10 3.29 1.59 28.52
C GLN A 10 4.32 2.71 28.36
N GLU A 11 5.53 2.54 28.88
CA GLU A 11 6.66 3.46 28.74
C GLU A 11 7.43 3.16 27.43
N PHE A 12 6.74 3.26 26.28
CA PHE A 12 7.21 2.72 25.00
C PHE A 12 8.53 3.32 24.47
N GLU A 13 8.73 4.63 24.62
CA GLU A 13 9.97 5.29 24.19
C GLU A 13 11.18 4.79 24.97
N LEU A 14 11.03 4.63 26.28
CA LEU A 14 12.07 4.13 27.17
C LEU A 14 12.29 2.62 26.95
N ALA A 15 11.22 1.87 26.74
CA ALA A 15 11.29 0.45 26.36
C ALA A 15 12.15 0.27 25.10
N LEU A 16 11.92 1.10 24.07
CA LEU A 16 12.62 1.02 22.80
C LEU A 16 14.14 1.18 22.97
N GLN A 17 14.60 2.11 23.81
CA GLN A 17 16.04 2.31 24.07
C GLN A 17 16.73 1.05 24.59
N TYR A 18 16.02 0.20 25.34
CA TYR A 18 16.55 -1.08 25.81
C TYR A 18 16.37 -2.21 24.80
N LEU A 19 15.27 -2.21 24.04
CA LEU A 19 14.94 -3.27 23.08
C LEU A 19 15.78 -3.21 21.80
N THR A 20 16.31 -2.05 21.43
CA THR A 20 17.14 -1.85 20.22
C THR A 20 18.63 -2.00 20.48
N HIS A 21 19.02 -2.46 21.67
CA HIS A 21 20.44 -2.61 22.02
C HIS A 21 21.08 -3.73 21.17
N PRO A 22 22.22 -3.49 20.47
CA PRO A 22 22.76 -4.42 19.47
C PRO A 22 23.24 -5.76 20.05
N SER A 23 23.58 -5.81 21.33
CA SER A 23 23.97 -7.06 22.01
C SER A 23 22.79 -7.94 22.42
N LEU A 24 21.56 -7.52 22.16
CA LEU A 24 20.35 -8.18 22.64
C LEU A 24 19.81 -9.08 21.53
N ILE A 25 19.54 -10.34 21.86
CA ILE A 25 18.84 -11.26 20.96
C ILE A 25 17.34 -10.98 21.10
N PRO A 26 16.64 -10.57 20.03
CA PRO A 26 15.22 -10.24 20.11
C PRO A 26 14.42 -11.44 20.61
N THR A 27 13.64 -11.22 21.68
CA THR A 27 12.70 -12.20 22.24
C THR A 27 11.31 -11.59 22.18
N PHE A 28 10.29 -12.39 21.85
CA PHE A 28 8.91 -11.91 21.70
C PHE A 28 8.75 -10.80 20.65
N ALA A 29 9.48 -10.89 19.53
CA ALA A 29 9.52 -9.83 18.54
C ALA A 29 8.15 -9.56 17.91
N ASP A 30 7.36 -10.61 17.69
CA ASP A 30 6.00 -10.54 17.16
C ASP A 30 5.11 -9.73 18.09
N GLU A 31 5.11 -10.07 19.39
CA GLU A 31 4.29 -9.42 20.40
C GLU A 31 4.72 -7.96 20.64
N ILE A 32 6.02 -7.69 20.73
CA ILE A 32 6.55 -6.33 20.88
C ILE A 32 6.07 -5.46 19.72
N LEU A 33 6.23 -5.96 18.49
CA LEU A 33 5.85 -5.20 17.30
C LEU A 33 4.35 -4.94 17.24
N GLU A 34 3.53 -5.95 17.48
CA GLU A 34 2.09 -5.80 17.51
C GLU A 34 1.64 -4.80 18.58
N VAL A 35 2.25 -4.83 19.77
CA VAL A 35 1.93 -3.87 20.85
C VAL A 35 2.30 -2.45 20.44
N LEU A 36 3.50 -2.25 19.87
CA LEU A 36 3.97 -0.94 19.41
C LEU A 36 3.08 -0.37 18.30
N VAL A 37 2.59 -1.20 17.37
CA VAL A 37 1.68 -0.75 16.30
C VAL A 37 0.27 -0.46 16.85
N ARG A 38 -0.28 -1.32 17.72
CA ARG A 38 -1.63 -1.15 18.25
C ARG A 38 -1.77 0.07 19.16
N HIS A 39 -0.74 0.40 19.94
CA HIS A 39 -0.75 1.54 20.87
C HIS A 39 -0.28 2.85 20.24
N SER A 40 0.04 2.85 18.94
CA SER A 40 0.77 3.93 18.30
C SER A 40 -0.02 5.23 18.12
N ASN A 41 -1.34 5.29 18.43
CA ASN A 41 -2.21 6.46 18.25
C ASN A 41 -1.94 7.23 16.94
N GLN A 42 -1.80 6.48 15.83
CA GLN A 42 -1.43 6.96 14.48
C GLN A 42 0.05 7.33 14.25
N ASN A 43 0.84 7.53 15.30
CA ASN A 43 2.28 7.70 15.21
C ASN A 43 3.01 6.34 15.20
N LEU A 44 3.29 5.82 14.02
CA LEU A 44 3.95 4.52 13.82
C LEU A 44 5.48 4.57 13.96
N THR A 45 6.05 5.72 14.31
CA THR A 45 7.51 5.94 14.36
C THR A 45 8.23 4.95 15.26
N LEU A 46 7.67 4.65 16.44
CA LEU A 46 8.33 3.73 17.38
C LEU A 46 8.35 2.28 16.88
N ALA A 47 7.26 1.83 16.25
CA ALA A 47 7.17 0.48 15.68
C ALA A 47 8.14 0.30 14.52
N LEU A 48 8.20 1.29 13.61
CA LEU A 48 9.12 1.25 12.47
C LEU A 48 10.57 1.44 12.91
N ALA A 49 10.84 2.31 13.89
CA ALA A 49 12.17 2.45 14.47
C ALA A 49 12.67 1.13 15.09
N TYR A 50 11.81 0.42 15.83
CA TYR A 50 12.12 -0.91 16.32
C TYR A 50 12.46 -1.87 15.17
N TYR A 51 11.59 -1.96 14.17
CA TYR A 51 11.78 -2.87 13.05
C TYR A 51 13.06 -2.57 12.25
N HIS A 52 13.32 -1.31 11.90
CA HIS A 52 14.50 -0.94 11.10
C HIS A 52 15.82 -1.07 11.86
N THR A 53 15.80 -0.95 13.18
CA THR A 53 17.02 -1.07 14.00
C THR A 53 17.34 -2.52 14.35
N VAL A 54 16.33 -3.31 14.67
CA VAL A 54 16.49 -4.69 15.17
C VAL A 54 16.38 -5.72 14.05
N GLN A 55 15.63 -5.41 12.98
CA GLN A 55 15.28 -6.32 11.88
C GLN A 55 14.91 -7.74 12.37
N PRO A 56 13.96 -7.87 13.30
CA PRO A 56 13.65 -9.16 13.88
C PRO A 56 12.98 -10.08 12.85
N THR A 57 13.23 -11.38 12.97
CA THR A 57 12.50 -12.40 12.21
C THR A 57 11.11 -12.59 12.79
N LEU A 58 10.08 -12.23 12.03
CA LEU A 58 8.69 -12.42 12.46
C LEU A 58 8.21 -13.82 12.08
N SER A 59 7.54 -14.50 13.01
CA SER A 59 7.07 -15.89 12.80
C SER A 59 5.56 -15.94 12.54
N SER A 60 4.81 -15.05 13.16
CA SER A 60 3.36 -14.95 13.04
C SER A 60 2.95 -14.16 11.81
N ARG A 61 2.00 -14.72 11.05
CA ARG A 61 1.33 -14.00 9.95
C ARG A 61 0.70 -12.69 10.42
N SER A 62 0.10 -12.68 11.61
CA SER A 62 -0.51 -11.48 12.20
C SER A 62 0.52 -10.37 12.41
N ALA A 63 1.70 -10.71 12.93
CA ALA A 63 2.76 -9.74 13.16
C ALA A 63 3.30 -9.16 11.84
N VAL A 64 3.46 -10.00 10.81
CA VAL A 64 3.87 -9.56 9.47
C VAL A 64 2.82 -8.65 8.84
N GLU A 65 1.54 -9.01 8.88
CA GLU A 65 0.46 -8.17 8.35
C GLU A 65 0.31 -6.85 9.15
N CYS A 66 0.55 -6.89 10.46
CA CYS A 66 0.56 -5.72 11.34
C CYS A 66 1.68 -4.75 10.98
N LEU A 67 2.91 -5.26 10.79
CA LEU A 67 4.05 -4.49 10.31
C LEU A 67 3.79 -3.91 8.92
N PHE A 68 3.28 -4.74 8.02
CA PHE A 68 2.99 -4.33 6.65
C PHE A 68 1.96 -3.20 6.61
N SER A 69 0.91 -3.30 7.43
CA SER A 69 -0.06 -2.22 7.56
C SER A 69 0.58 -0.95 8.11
N ALA A 70 1.52 -1.05 9.03
CA ALA A 70 2.27 0.11 9.54
C ALA A 70 3.11 0.76 8.43
N MET A 71 3.89 -0.03 7.68
CA MET A 71 4.70 0.44 6.54
C MET A 71 3.83 1.08 5.46
N ALA A 72 2.75 0.43 5.03
CA ALA A 72 1.87 0.96 3.99
C ALA A 72 1.19 2.28 4.43
N ARG A 73 1.02 2.47 5.74
CA ARG A 73 0.51 3.71 6.32
C ARG A 73 1.56 4.81 6.41
N THR A 74 2.85 4.54 6.25
CA THR A 74 3.92 5.55 6.26
C THR A 74 4.53 5.78 4.89
N SER A 75 4.80 4.72 4.12
CA SER A 75 5.29 4.77 2.74
C SER A 75 4.71 3.63 1.92
N VAL A 76 4.05 3.96 0.81
CA VAL A 76 3.50 2.96 -0.12
C VAL A 76 4.64 2.23 -0.84
N THR A 77 5.69 2.98 -1.22
CA THR A 77 6.89 2.45 -1.88
C THR A 77 7.60 1.42 -0.99
N GLU A 78 7.81 1.73 0.28
CA GLU A 78 8.46 0.81 1.20
C GLU A 78 7.67 -0.50 1.36
N ALA A 79 6.35 -0.38 1.59
CA ALA A 79 5.48 -1.55 1.69
C ALA A 79 5.48 -2.39 0.41
N PHE A 80 5.52 -1.75 -0.76
CA PHE A 80 5.62 -2.45 -2.04
C PHE A 80 6.88 -3.31 -2.15
N TYR A 81 8.05 -2.75 -1.81
CA TYR A 81 9.29 -3.52 -1.82
C TYR A 81 9.33 -4.59 -0.73
N PHE A 82 8.72 -4.33 0.43
CA PHE A 82 8.54 -5.35 1.46
C PHE A 82 7.73 -6.53 0.94
N CYS A 83 6.61 -6.28 0.25
CA CYS A 83 5.76 -7.29 -0.37
C CYS A 83 6.55 -8.19 -1.33
N ARG A 84 7.39 -7.59 -2.19
CA ARG A 84 8.24 -8.35 -3.14
C ARG A 84 9.29 -9.23 -2.45
N GLY A 85 9.70 -8.88 -1.23
CA GLY A 85 10.63 -9.69 -0.44
C GLY A 85 9.98 -10.91 0.22
N GLN A 86 8.66 -11.03 0.21
CA GLN A 86 7.94 -12.13 0.85
C GLN A 86 7.88 -13.39 -0.03
N PRO A 87 7.60 -14.57 0.55
CA PRO A 87 7.36 -15.77 -0.24
C PRO A 87 6.21 -15.60 -1.23
N GLU A 88 6.39 -16.12 -2.45
CA GLU A 88 5.48 -15.98 -3.60
C GLU A 88 4.00 -16.26 -3.25
N TYR A 89 3.74 -17.31 -2.47
CA TYR A 89 2.38 -17.68 -2.03
C TYR A 89 1.67 -16.63 -1.18
N THR A 90 2.40 -15.66 -0.60
CA THR A 90 1.84 -14.52 0.16
C THR A 90 1.87 -13.19 -0.58
N GLN A 91 2.70 -13.06 -1.62
CA GLN A 91 2.91 -11.78 -2.30
C GLN A 91 1.61 -11.20 -2.84
N ARG A 92 0.81 -12.02 -3.53
CA ARG A 92 -0.47 -11.59 -4.09
C ARG A 92 -1.44 -11.07 -3.02
N HIS A 93 -1.54 -11.76 -1.88
CA HIS A 93 -2.39 -11.33 -0.75
C HIS A 93 -1.90 -10.00 -0.17
N MET A 94 -0.60 -9.85 0.05
CA MET A 94 -0.04 -8.61 0.57
C MET A 94 -0.16 -7.44 -0.41
N PHE A 95 -0.02 -7.70 -1.71
CA PHE A 95 -0.23 -6.71 -2.75
C PHE A 95 -1.69 -6.21 -2.76
N GLN A 96 -2.66 -7.12 -2.68
CA GLN A 96 -4.08 -6.75 -2.57
C GLN A 96 -4.36 -5.96 -1.28
N MET A 97 -3.72 -6.33 -0.17
CA MET A 97 -3.79 -5.58 1.07
C MET A 97 -3.20 -4.16 0.93
N LEU A 98 -2.08 -3.98 0.20
CA LEU A 98 -1.52 -2.66 -0.10
C LEU A 98 -2.53 -1.78 -0.83
N VAL A 99 -3.10 -2.31 -1.91
CA VAL A 99 -4.09 -1.58 -2.74
C VAL A 99 -5.31 -1.21 -1.89
N SER A 100 -5.80 -2.14 -1.07
CA SER A 100 -6.91 -1.89 -0.13
C SER A 100 -6.59 -0.79 0.88
N LEU A 101 -5.39 -0.84 1.49
CA LEU A 101 -4.96 0.14 2.49
C LEU A 101 -4.83 1.54 1.88
N VAL A 102 -4.24 1.66 0.69
CA VAL A 102 -4.06 2.95 0.01
C VAL A 102 -5.41 3.56 -0.35
N LEU A 103 -6.31 2.78 -0.96
CA LEU A 103 -7.57 3.31 -1.51
C LEU A 103 -8.69 3.49 -0.48
N ASN A 104 -8.71 2.69 0.59
CA ASN A 104 -9.80 2.67 1.57
C ASN A 104 -9.42 3.22 2.95
N ASN A 105 -8.20 2.98 3.43
CA ASN A 105 -7.77 3.29 4.80
C ASN A 105 -6.91 4.56 4.93
N SER A 106 -6.65 5.26 3.82
CA SER A 106 -5.95 6.54 3.86
C SER A 106 -6.88 7.68 4.27
N SER A 107 -6.36 8.69 4.97
CA SER A 107 -7.14 9.88 5.32
C SER A 107 -7.49 10.69 4.05
N PRO A 108 -8.65 11.38 3.98
CA PRO A 108 -9.04 12.14 2.78
C PRO A 108 -7.96 13.08 2.24
N GLU A 109 -7.14 13.63 3.13
CA GLU A 109 -6.01 14.52 2.82
C GLU A 109 -4.83 13.80 2.15
N THR A 110 -4.57 12.54 2.51
CA THR A 110 -3.39 11.79 2.04
C THR A 110 -3.70 10.76 0.96
N VAL A 111 -4.98 10.41 0.74
CA VAL A 111 -5.36 9.37 -0.25
C VAL A 111 -4.89 9.75 -1.65
N ALA A 112 -4.98 11.03 -2.03
CA ALA A 112 -4.61 11.48 -3.38
C ALA A 112 -3.12 11.24 -3.66
N ASP A 113 -2.24 11.76 -2.80
CA ASP A 113 -0.79 11.63 -2.94
C ASP A 113 -0.36 10.15 -2.93
N ARG A 114 -0.97 9.34 -2.06
CA ARG A 114 -0.67 7.90 -1.97
C ARG A 114 -1.18 7.11 -3.17
N SER A 115 -2.32 7.50 -3.72
CA SER A 115 -2.84 6.88 -4.95
C SER A 115 -1.92 7.20 -6.12
N VAL A 116 -1.39 8.43 -6.18
CA VAL A 116 -0.38 8.82 -7.18
C VAL A 116 0.92 8.03 -6.97
N GLU A 117 1.37 7.86 -5.72
CA GLU A 117 2.53 7.03 -5.40
C GLU A 117 2.32 5.58 -5.89
N LEU A 118 1.19 4.95 -5.53
CA LEU A 118 0.82 3.59 -5.94
C LEU A 118 0.79 3.42 -7.46
N VAL A 119 0.20 4.36 -8.18
CA VAL A 119 0.10 4.32 -9.65
C VAL A 119 1.47 4.43 -10.32
N ASN A 120 2.40 5.17 -9.74
CA ASN A 120 3.74 5.36 -10.29
C ASN A 120 4.73 4.25 -9.91
N LEU A 121 4.30 3.24 -9.13
CA LEU A 121 5.17 2.13 -8.78
C LEU A 121 5.49 1.23 -10.00
N PRO A 122 6.72 0.70 -10.06
CA PRO A 122 7.20 -0.09 -11.18
C PRO A 122 6.69 -1.53 -11.10
N PHE A 123 5.42 -1.76 -11.42
CA PHE A 123 4.84 -3.11 -11.42
C PHE A 123 5.41 -3.93 -12.57
N ASN A 124 5.58 -5.23 -12.32
CA ASN A 124 5.82 -6.21 -13.37
C ASN A 124 4.48 -6.65 -13.99
N ASN A 125 4.53 -7.39 -15.09
CA ASN A 125 3.33 -7.83 -15.80
C ASN A 125 2.36 -8.66 -14.93
N GLU A 126 2.88 -9.40 -13.95
CA GLU A 126 2.06 -10.21 -13.05
C GLU A 126 1.34 -9.35 -12.00
N GLU A 127 2.03 -8.39 -11.41
CA GLU A 127 1.48 -7.42 -10.47
C GLU A 127 0.44 -6.51 -11.14
N GLU A 128 0.64 -6.15 -12.42
CA GLU A 128 -0.36 -5.47 -13.24
C GLU A 128 -1.65 -6.31 -13.35
N ALA A 129 -1.52 -7.59 -13.67
CA ALA A 129 -2.66 -8.50 -13.75
C ALA A 129 -3.36 -8.67 -12.38
N TRP A 130 -2.60 -8.75 -11.29
CA TRP A 130 -3.17 -8.81 -9.93
C TRP A 130 -3.95 -7.55 -9.58
N LEU A 131 -3.46 -6.37 -9.96
CA LEU A 131 -4.15 -5.10 -9.73
C LEU A 131 -5.48 -5.06 -10.49
N GLU A 132 -5.46 -5.40 -11.78
CA GLU A 132 -6.66 -5.43 -12.61
C GLU A 132 -7.70 -6.42 -12.10
N GLU A 133 -7.28 -7.66 -11.82
CA GLU A 133 -8.17 -8.70 -11.31
C GLU A 133 -8.79 -8.29 -9.97
N TYR A 134 -8.00 -7.71 -9.06
CA TYR A 134 -8.47 -7.27 -7.76
C TYR A 134 -9.49 -6.12 -7.85
N LEU A 135 -9.27 -5.16 -8.74
CA LEU A 135 -10.12 -3.97 -8.86
C LEU A 135 -11.35 -4.18 -9.76
N LEU A 136 -11.31 -5.13 -10.70
CA LEU A 136 -12.42 -5.43 -11.61
C LEU A 136 -13.32 -6.57 -11.11
N VAL A 137 -12.72 -7.65 -10.59
CA VAL A 137 -13.41 -8.91 -10.25
C VAL A 137 -13.42 -9.16 -8.75
N GLY A 138 -12.30 -8.88 -8.06
CA GLY A 138 -12.10 -9.19 -6.65
C GLY A 138 -12.77 -8.22 -5.67
N ASP A 139 -12.37 -8.34 -4.41
CA ASP A 139 -12.90 -7.55 -3.28
C ASP A 139 -12.66 -6.04 -3.44
N GLY A 140 -11.67 -5.66 -4.25
CA GLY A 140 -11.37 -4.28 -4.61
C GLY A 140 -12.43 -3.60 -5.48
N ARG A 141 -13.37 -4.35 -6.08
CA ARG A 141 -14.45 -3.79 -6.90
C ARG A 141 -15.35 -2.80 -6.15
N VAL A 142 -15.50 -2.98 -4.84
CA VAL A 142 -16.34 -2.12 -3.99
C VAL A 142 -15.67 -0.77 -3.70
N LEU A 143 -14.36 -0.65 -3.98
CA LEU A 143 -13.59 0.55 -3.75
C LEU A 143 -13.98 1.64 -4.76
N LYS A 144 -14.56 2.73 -4.25
CA LYS A 144 -15.05 3.86 -5.08
C LYS A 144 -13.99 4.45 -6.01
N LYS A 145 -12.71 4.35 -5.66
CA LYS A 145 -11.57 4.90 -6.40
C LYS A 145 -10.81 3.86 -7.24
N GLY A 146 -11.18 2.58 -7.15
CA GLY A 146 -10.42 1.50 -7.80
C GLY A 146 -10.30 1.67 -9.31
N LYS A 147 -11.40 2.04 -9.96
CA LYS A 147 -11.44 2.22 -11.41
C LYS A 147 -10.71 3.46 -11.88
N ASP A 148 -10.78 4.55 -11.10
CA ASP A 148 -10.01 5.77 -11.35
C ASP A 148 -8.51 5.48 -11.28
N THR A 149 -8.08 4.67 -10.31
CA THR A 149 -6.69 4.24 -10.15
C THR A 149 -6.21 3.39 -11.34
N LEU A 150 -7.02 2.44 -11.82
CA LEU A 150 -6.70 1.68 -13.04
C LEU A 150 -6.55 2.59 -14.26
N MET A 151 -7.49 3.53 -14.43
CA MET A 151 -7.46 4.48 -15.53
C MET A 151 -6.19 5.35 -15.49
N MET A 152 -5.87 5.92 -14.33
CA MET A 152 -4.63 6.69 -14.13
C MET A 152 -3.39 5.85 -14.45
N ARG A 153 -3.38 4.58 -14.07
CA ARG A 153 -2.26 3.68 -14.32
C ARG A 153 -2.07 3.36 -15.81
N LYS A 154 -3.14 3.07 -16.53
CA LYS A 154 -3.07 2.81 -17.98
C LYS A 154 -2.62 4.04 -18.76
N ILE A 155 -3.07 5.22 -18.35
CA ILE A 155 -2.61 6.49 -18.94
C ILE A 155 -1.12 6.73 -18.63
N GLY A 156 -0.69 6.53 -17.38
CA GLY A 156 0.70 6.75 -16.96
C GLY A 156 1.71 5.78 -17.58
N THR A 157 1.29 4.54 -17.86
CA THR A 157 2.11 3.51 -18.52
C THR A 157 2.09 3.60 -20.05
N GLY A 158 1.22 4.44 -20.63
CA GLY A 158 1.09 4.61 -22.08
C GLY A 158 0.18 3.58 -22.77
N ASN A 159 -0.52 2.73 -22.03
CA ASN A 159 -1.50 1.77 -22.55
C ASN A 159 -2.86 2.44 -22.80
N PHE A 160 -2.89 3.38 -23.74
CA PHE A 160 -4.07 4.20 -24.01
C PHE A 160 -5.24 3.41 -24.64
N THR A 161 -4.97 2.36 -25.40
CA THR A 161 -6.00 1.49 -26.00
C THR A 161 -6.83 0.76 -24.94
N GLU A 162 -6.17 0.22 -23.91
CA GLU A 162 -6.83 -0.42 -22.77
C GLU A 162 -7.54 0.62 -21.88
N SER A 163 -6.98 1.82 -21.74
CA SER A 163 -7.65 2.94 -21.07
C SER A 163 -8.99 3.31 -21.73
N LEU A 164 -9.05 3.31 -23.06
CA LEU A 164 -10.28 3.58 -23.81
C LEU A 164 -11.35 2.50 -23.63
N SER A 165 -10.96 1.23 -23.40
CA SER A 165 -11.90 0.14 -23.10
C SER A 165 -12.62 0.30 -21.75
N LEU A 166 -12.08 1.13 -20.86
CA LEU A 166 -12.67 1.48 -19.57
C LEU A 166 -13.61 2.71 -19.64
N LYS A 167 -13.91 3.23 -20.85
CA LYS A 167 -14.83 4.36 -21.08
C LYS A 167 -16.21 4.13 -20.44
N GLY A 168 -16.74 5.17 -19.78
CA GLY A 168 -18.12 5.24 -19.30
C GLY A 168 -18.38 4.78 -17.87
N ILE A 169 -17.33 4.54 -17.06
CA ILE A 169 -17.50 3.79 -15.80
C ILE A 169 -17.53 4.66 -14.53
N HIS A 170 -17.28 5.97 -14.59
CA HIS A 170 -17.69 6.92 -13.53
C HIS A 170 -17.77 8.35 -14.10
N ASN A 171 -18.93 9.00 -13.95
CA ASN A 171 -19.22 10.34 -14.48
C ASN A 171 -19.23 11.42 -13.38
N ARG A 172 -18.36 11.33 -12.37
CA ARG A 172 -18.33 12.38 -11.34
C ARG A 172 -17.30 13.42 -11.75
N PRO A 173 -17.72 14.59 -12.28
CA PRO A 173 -16.78 15.62 -12.68
C PRO A 173 -16.03 16.14 -11.45
N ILE A 174 -14.71 16.19 -11.54
CA ILE A 174 -13.83 16.88 -10.59
C ILE A 174 -13.33 18.13 -11.30
N ALA A 175 -13.70 19.31 -10.78
CA ALA A 175 -13.33 20.61 -11.37
C ALA A 175 -13.70 20.78 -12.86
N GLY A 176 -14.79 20.14 -13.32
CA GLY A 176 -15.24 20.19 -14.71
C GLY A 176 -14.52 19.22 -15.66
N LEU A 177 -13.56 18.45 -15.16
CA LEU A 177 -12.93 17.33 -15.87
C LEU A 177 -13.60 16.01 -15.45
N ASP A 178 -13.99 15.24 -16.45
CA ASP A 178 -14.52 13.88 -16.29
C ASP A 178 -13.65 12.89 -17.07
N TRP A 179 -13.68 11.62 -16.68
CA TRP A 179 -12.93 10.57 -17.39
C TRP A 179 -13.43 10.38 -18.82
N SER A 180 -14.71 10.67 -19.08
CA SER A 180 -15.25 10.72 -20.44
C SER A 180 -14.54 11.78 -21.29
N THR A 181 -14.37 13.00 -20.77
CA THR A 181 -13.65 14.10 -21.44
C THR A 181 -12.17 13.76 -21.67
N LEU A 182 -11.50 13.19 -20.66
CA LEU A 182 -10.10 12.78 -20.77
C LEU A 182 -9.90 11.65 -21.79
N SER A 183 -10.75 10.63 -21.75
CA SER A 183 -10.70 9.52 -22.72
C SER A 183 -11.01 9.98 -24.14
N GLY A 184 -11.93 10.95 -24.32
CA GLY A 184 -12.18 11.58 -25.62
C GLY A 184 -10.96 12.36 -26.13
N ALA A 185 -10.31 13.15 -25.27
CA ALA A 185 -9.08 13.86 -25.65
C ALA A 185 -7.93 12.91 -26.00
N VAL A 186 -7.82 11.77 -25.30
CA VAL A 186 -6.84 10.72 -25.62
C VAL A 186 -7.16 10.06 -26.97
N GLU A 187 -8.42 9.76 -27.25
CA GLU A 187 -8.86 9.22 -28.54
C GLU A 187 -8.58 10.20 -29.70
N ASP A 188 -8.94 11.48 -29.52
CA ASP A 188 -8.67 12.55 -30.47
C ASP A 188 -7.15 12.71 -30.71
N GLY A 189 -6.35 12.58 -29.66
CA GLY A 189 -4.88 12.64 -29.73
C GLY A 189 -4.22 11.42 -30.37
N LEU A 190 -4.84 10.24 -30.29
CA LEU A 190 -4.37 9.01 -30.93
C LEU A 190 -4.72 8.97 -32.43
N GLY A 191 -5.80 9.63 -32.85
CA GLY A 191 -6.21 9.75 -34.25
C GLY A 191 -6.36 8.38 -34.94
N THR A 192 -5.83 8.24 -36.16
CA THR A 192 -5.94 7.02 -36.99
C THR A 192 -5.12 5.81 -36.49
N ARG A 193 -4.44 5.91 -35.34
CA ARG A 193 -3.62 4.82 -34.77
C ARG A 193 -4.43 3.71 -34.09
N LEU A 194 -5.75 3.89 -33.97
CA LEU A 194 -6.66 2.90 -33.42
C LEU A 194 -7.12 1.84 -34.43
N ASP A 195 -6.91 2.08 -35.74
CA ASP A 195 -7.38 1.22 -36.84
C ASP A 195 -6.32 0.21 -37.36
N VAL A 196 -5.23 -0.02 -36.61
CA VAL A 196 -4.15 -0.96 -36.98
C VAL A 196 -4.06 -2.13 -36.02
#